data_AF-A0AAD5KFD9-F1
#
_entry.id   AF-A0AAD5KFD9-F1
#
_cell.length_a   1.000
_cell.length_b   1.000
_cell.length_c   1.000
_cell.angle_alpha   90.00
_cell.angle_beta   90.00
_cell.angle_gamma   90.00
#
_symmetry.space_group_name_H-M   'P 1'
#
loop_
_entity.id
_entity.type
_entity.pdbx_description
1 polymer ?
#
loop_
_entity_poly.entity_id
_entity_poly.type
_entity_poly.pdbx_seq_one_letter_code
_entity_poly.pdbx_strand_id
1 'polypeptide(L)'
;MEQLQKTTPSAPTITSISPAETSLTVNFTAPTSDGGAPITNYEYTTDGGTTWTAFSPAVTSSPVTITGLTKGTDYIVKLRAVNEIGSGAASNSVSSTTQDPTCSTFAATDFQTNGGTTFSNNVYTLTPDLGNQNGSVWNQNRVYLDRDFDFKTKVFLGSRDADGADGIAFVLQNQSLSAGSSGGGLGYAGITPSFAVEFDTWDNGSADPTQDHIALIANGNTGANHNTYTPVHAVQMEDGQWHTARFVWYASAKKFQVWYDGVKFMMLISI
;
A
#
# COMPACT_ATOMS: atom_id res chain seq x y z
N MET A 1 -48.92 -16.09 35.63
CA MET A 1 -48.35 -15.55 34.37
C MET A 1 -46.86 -15.77 34.46
N GLU A 2 -46.30 -16.60 33.59
CA GLU A 2 -44.86 -16.79 33.52
C GLU A 2 -44.29 -15.53 32.84
N GLN A 3 -43.45 -14.77 33.55
CA GLN A 3 -42.72 -13.68 32.90
C GLN A 3 -41.71 -14.32 31.93
N LEU A 4 -41.84 -14.03 30.63
CA LEU A 4 -40.81 -14.38 29.66
C LEU A 4 -39.49 -13.75 30.09
N GLN A 5 -38.47 -14.57 30.33
CA GLN A 5 -37.14 -14.13 30.71
C GLN A 5 -36.54 -13.30 29.57
N LYS A 6 -36.13 -12.06 29.87
CA LYS A 6 -35.43 -11.18 28.94
C LYS A 6 -33.95 -11.55 28.85
N THR A 7 -33.38 -11.44 27.66
CA THR A 7 -31.97 -11.66 27.38
C THR A 7 -31.37 -10.46 26.63
N THR A 8 -30.07 -10.46 26.41
CA THR A 8 -29.44 -9.49 25.49
C THR A 8 -29.87 -9.78 24.04
N PRO A 9 -29.76 -8.79 23.13
CA PRO A 9 -30.07 -8.99 21.72
C PRO A 9 -29.13 -9.99 21.03
N SER A 10 -29.61 -10.58 19.94
CA SER A 10 -28.75 -11.32 18.98
C SER A 10 -27.87 -10.36 18.16
N ALA A 11 -26.96 -10.90 17.34
CA ALA A 11 -26.07 -10.08 16.52
C ALA A 11 -26.81 -9.37 15.37
N PRO A 12 -26.55 -8.08 15.11
CA PRO A 12 -26.89 -7.47 13.83
C PRO A 12 -25.94 -7.95 12.72
N THR A 13 -26.25 -7.64 11.46
CA THR A 13 -25.39 -7.96 10.31
C THR A 13 -25.05 -6.69 9.54
N ILE A 14 -23.77 -6.34 9.44
CA ILE A 14 -23.30 -5.22 8.60
C ILE A 14 -23.40 -5.66 7.14
N THR A 15 -24.15 -4.90 6.34
CA THR A 15 -24.39 -5.17 4.92
C THR A 15 -23.45 -4.38 4.00
N SER A 16 -23.08 -3.15 4.38
CA SER A 16 -22.09 -2.34 3.67
C SER A 16 -21.56 -1.19 4.52
N ILE A 17 -20.38 -0.69 4.16
CA ILE A 17 -19.81 0.54 4.73
C ILE A 17 -19.46 1.49 3.59
N SER A 18 -19.95 2.72 3.67
CA SER A 18 -19.61 3.81 2.76
C SER A 18 -18.63 4.77 3.46
N PRO A 19 -17.36 4.83 3.04
CA PRO A 19 -16.38 5.71 3.67
C PRO A 19 -16.51 7.15 3.17
N ALA A 20 -16.27 8.09 4.08
CA ALA A 20 -15.99 9.49 3.80
C ALA A 20 -14.63 9.87 4.43
N GLU A 21 -14.26 11.15 4.40
CA GLU A 21 -12.92 11.56 4.85
C GLU A 21 -12.67 11.26 6.34
N THR A 22 -13.64 11.55 7.20
CA THR A 22 -13.51 11.42 8.66
C THR A 22 -14.67 10.65 9.30
N SER A 23 -15.38 9.88 8.48
CA SER A 23 -16.51 9.07 8.92
C SER A 23 -16.73 7.82 8.08
N LEU A 24 -17.43 6.85 8.67
CA LEU A 24 -17.92 5.64 8.01
C LEU A 24 -19.43 5.54 8.23
N THR A 25 -20.21 5.49 7.14
CA THR A 25 -21.64 5.19 7.21
C THR A 25 -21.84 3.69 7.08
N VAL A 26 -22.38 3.07 8.13
CA VAL A 26 -22.56 1.63 8.27
C VAL A 26 -24.03 1.29 8.04
N ASN A 27 -24.31 0.54 6.97
CA ASN A 27 -25.61 -0.06 6.72
C ASN A 27 -25.63 -1.46 7.34
N PHE A 28 -26.72 -1.81 8.01
CA PHE A 28 -26.88 -3.11 8.65
C PHE A 28 -28.34 -3.55 8.74
N THR A 29 -28.56 -4.85 8.92
CA THR A 29 -29.84 -5.40 9.33
C THR A 29 -29.87 -5.56 10.85
N ALA A 30 -31.01 -5.21 11.47
CA ALA A 30 -31.22 -5.38 12.89
C ALA A 30 -31.09 -6.87 13.31
N PRO A 31 -30.82 -7.15 14.61
CA PRO A 31 -30.88 -8.49 15.16
C PRO A 31 -32.21 -9.18 14.88
N THR A 32 -32.19 -10.50 14.66
CA THR A 32 -33.42 -11.30 14.48
C THR A 32 -34.22 -11.44 15.77
N SER A 33 -33.56 -11.31 16.92
CA SER A 33 -34.16 -11.22 18.25
C SER A 33 -33.55 -10.07 19.04
N ASP A 34 -34.41 -9.27 19.67
CA ASP A 34 -34.06 -8.21 20.62
C ASP A 34 -33.94 -8.72 22.07
N GLY A 35 -34.07 -10.04 22.28
CA GLY A 35 -34.04 -10.66 23.60
C GLY A 35 -35.28 -10.38 24.46
N GLY A 36 -36.40 -9.97 23.85
CA GLY A 36 -37.65 -9.67 24.57
C GLY A 36 -37.68 -8.29 25.23
N ALA A 37 -36.73 -7.41 24.90
CA ALA A 37 -36.71 -6.02 25.32
C ALA A 37 -36.24 -5.10 24.17
N PRO A 38 -36.84 -3.91 23.99
CA PRO A 38 -36.49 -3.02 22.89
C PRO A 38 -35.01 -2.66 22.86
N ILE A 39 -34.45 -2.59 21.65
CA ILE A 39 -33.10 -2.05 21.42
C ILE A 39 -33.11 -0.56 21.77
N THR A 40 -32.23 -0.15 22.67
CA THR A 40 -32.09 1.22 23.17
C THR A 40 -30.92 1.96 22.54
N ASN A 41 -29.90 1.25 22.06
CA ASN A 41 -28.78 1.82 21.33
C ASN A 41 -28.05 0.76 20.48
N TYR A 42 -27.10 1.20 19.67
CA TYR A 42 -26.01 0.36 19.17
C TYR A 42 -24.68 0.83 19.75
N GLU A 43 -23.76 -0.11 19.89
CA GLU A 43 -22.35 0.17 20.12
C GLU A 43 -21.55 -0.27 18.90
N TYR A 44 -20.47 0.46 18.62
CA TYR A 44 -19.55 0.16 17.53
C TYR A 44 -18.13 -0.03 18.05
N THR A 45 -17.32 -0.71 17.25
CA THR A 45 -15.87 -0.79 17.40
C THR A 45 -15.23 -0.43 16.07
N THR A 46 -14.03 0.16 16.10
CA THR A 46 -13.20 0.43 14.92
C THR A 46 -11.84 -0.29 14.98
N ASP A 47 -11.61 -1.07 16.04
CA ASP A 47 -10.36 -1.78 16.34
C ASP A 47 -10.58 -3.31 16.47
N GLY A 48 -11.59 -3.82 15.77
CA GLY A 48 -11.87 -5.26 15.69
C GLY A 48 -12.54 -5.86 16.92
N GLY A 49 -13.00 -5.02 17.86
CA GLY A 49 -13.70 -5.42 19.09
C GLY A 49 -12.87 -5.30 20.35
N THR A 50 -11.73 -4.62 20.30
CA THR A 50 -10.88 -4.33 21.47
C THR A 50 -11.55 -3.27 22.35
N THR A 51 -12.10 -2.23 21.75
CA THR A 51 -12.89 -1.19 22.42
C THR A 51 -14.27 -1.02 21.77
N TRP A 52 -15.25 -0.63 22.57
CA TRP A 52 -16.64 -0.41 22.14
C TRP A 52 -17.11 0.96 22.59
N THR A 53 -17.76 1.69 21.68
CA THR A 53 -18.28 3.03 21.90
C THR A 53 -19.78 3.03 21.62
N ALA A 54 -20.57 3.54 22.55
CA ALA A 54 -21.99 3.78 22.35
C ALA A 54 -22.23 5.00 21.46
N PHE A 55 -23.19 4.93 20.54
CA PHE A 55 -23.60 6.11 19.81
C PHE A 55 -24.23 7.15 20.74
N SER A 56 -23.90 8.42 20.50
CA SER A 56 -24.45 9.57 21.21
C SER A 56 -24.79 10.67 20.19
N PRO A 57 -26.07 11.01 19.98
CA PRO A 57 -27.25 10.43 20.63
C PRO A 57 -27.44 8.94 20.33
N ALA A 58 -28.20 8.25 21.18
CA ALA A 58 -28.50 6.84 20.98
C ALA A 58 -29.25 6.62 19.65
N VAL A 59 -28.91 5.54 18.96
CA VAL A 59 -29.48 5.16 17.66
C VAL A 59 -30.06 3.76 17.74
N THR A 60 -31.21 3.53 17.13
CA THR A 60 -31.93 2.23 17.20
C THR A 60 -32.24 1.64 15.83
N SER A 61 -31.81 2.28 14.75
CA SER A 61 -32.04 1.82 13.37
C SER A 61 -30.83 2.06 12.47
N SER A 62 -30.80 1.36 11.34
CA SER A 62 -29.81 1.56 10.26
C SER A 62 -30.23 2.72 9.33
N PRO A 63 -29.29 3.45 8.72
CA PRO A 63 -27.84 3.37 8.91
C PRO A 63 -27.36 4.15 10.15
N VAL A 64 -26.12 3.88 10.56
CA VAL A 64 -25.40 4.66 11.58
C VAL A 64 -24.11 5.24 11.01
N THR A 65 -23.68 6.39 11.52
CA THR A 65 -22.43 7.03 11.07
C THR A 65 -21.44 7.13 12.22
N ILE A 66 -20.29 6.48 12.06
CA ILE A 66 -19.14 6.63 12.96
C ILE A 66 -18.33 7.84 12.48
N THR A 67 -18.09 8.82 13.35
CA THR A 67 -17.40 10.09 13.02
C THR A 67 -16.11 10.25 13.83
N GLY A 68 -15.34 11.30 13.52
CA GLY A 68 -14.09 11.61 14.25
C GLY A 68 -12.94 10.68 13.88
N LEU A 69 -13.03 10.03 12.72
CA LEU A 69 -12.00 9.12 12.21
C LEU A 69 -10.90 9.90 11.48
N THR A 70 -9.71 9.32 11.45
CA THR A 70 -8.54 9.84 10.74
C THR A 70 -8.66 9.50 9.26
N LYS A 71 -8.32 10.44 8.36
CA LYS A 71 -8.33 10.23 6.90
C LYS A 71 -7.35 9.12 6.50
N GLY A 72 -7.66 8.37 5.44
CA GLY A 72 -6.78 7.33 4.89
C GLY A 72 -6.46 6.17 5.85
N THR A 73 -7.20 6.04 6.96
CA THR A 73 -6.94 5.03 7.99
C THR A 73 -7.89 3.86 7.84
N ASP A 74 -7.35 2.64 7.86
CA ASP A 74 -8.14 1.41 7.84
C ASP A 74 -8.70 1.11 9.23
N TYR A 75 -10.00 0.80 9.28
CA TYR A 75 -10.72 0.45 10.50
C TYR A 75 -11.41 -0.89 10.35
N ILE A 76 -11.39 -1.69 11.42
CA ILE A 76 -12.12 -2.95 11.48
C ILE A 76 -13.41 -2.72 12.27
N VAL A 77 -14.54 -2.63 11.56
CA VAL A 77 -15.82 -2.26 12.13
C VAL A 77 -16.66 -3.49 12.50
N LYS A 78 -17.25 -3.45 13.70
CA LYS A 78 -18.37 -4.31 14.12
C LYS A 78 -19.42 -3.47 14.84
N LEU A 79 -20.66 -3.96 14.87
CA LEU A 79 -21.77 -3.40 15.63
C LEU A 79 -22.30 -4.45 16.63
N ARG A 80 -22.87 -3.98 17.74
CA ARG A 80 -23.71 -4.80 18.63
C ARG A 80 -24.89 -3.98 19.12
N ALA A 81 -26.06 -4.61 19.20
CA ALA A 81 -27.27 -3.98 19.72
C ALA A 81 -27.26 -3.99 21.25
N VAL A 82 -27.84 -2.97 21.87
CA VAL A 82 -27.97 -2.83 23.32
C VAL A 82 -29.45 -2.74 23.68
N ASN A 83 -29.88 -3.49 24.69
CA ASN A 83 -31.19 -3.33 25.32
C ASN A 83 -31.02 -3.12 26.84
N GLU A 84 -32.11 -3.15 27.62
CA GLU A 84 -32.05 -2.97 29.08
C GLU A 84 -31.23 -4.06 29.83
N ILE A 85 -31.05 -5.24 29.22
CA ILE A 85 -30.27 -6.34 29.79
C ILE A 85 -28.77 -6.14 29.53
N GLY A 86 -28.43 -5.50 28.40
CA GLY A 86 -27.07 -5.11 28.06
C GLY A 86 -26.75 -5.28 26.58
N SER A 87 -25.45 -5.30 26.28
CA SER A 87 -24.93 -5.45 24.92
C SER A 87 -25.01 -6.89 24.44
N GLY A 88 -25.56 -7.08 23.24
CA GLY A 88 -25.69 -8.37 22.58
C GLY A 88 -24.41 -8.87 21.89
N ALA A 89 -24.58 -9.93 21.10
CA ALA A 89 -23.51 -10.46 20.27
C ALA A 89 -23.06 -9.47 19.18
N ALA A 90 -21.80 -9.51 18.79
CA ALA A 90 -21.24 -8.66 17.75
C ALA A 90 -21.59 -9.16 16.35
N SER A 91 -21.70 -8.22 15.40
CA SER A 91 -21.84 -8.50 13.97
C SER A 91 -20.61 -9.18 13.36
N ASN A 92 -20.70 -9.50 12.07
CA ASN A 92 -19.54 -9.72 11.22
C ASN A 92 -18.56 -8.53 11.27
N SER A 93 -17.26 -8.83 11.10
CA SER A 93 -16.21 -7.82 10.90
C SER A 93 -16.21 -7.33 9.47
N VAL A 94 -16.13 -6.01 9.26
CA VAL A 94 -15.93 -5.42 7.94
C VAL A 94 -14.83 -4.36 8.03
N SER A 95 -13.78 -4.50 7.22
CA SER A 95 -12.74 -3.47 7.11
C SER A 95 -13.19 -2.37 6.15
N SER A 96 -12.89 -1.11 6.49
CA SER A 96 -13.09 0.03 5.61
C SER A 96 -12.06 1.10 5.89
N THR A 97 -11.51 1.68 4.81
CA THR A 97 -10.54 2.77 4.87
C THR A 97 -11.26 4.08 4.60
N THR A 98 -11.12 5.05 5.50
CA THR A 98 -11.62 6.42 5.28
C THR A 98 -10.96 7.05 4.06
N GLN A 99 -11.66 7.95 3.40
CA GLN A 99 -11.11 8.62 2.22
C GLN A 99 -10.01 9.59 2.64
N ASP A 100 -8.94 9.63 1.88
CA ASP A 100 -8.01 10.75 1.91
C ASP A 100 -8.03 11.39 0.52
N PRO A 101 -8.63 12.59 0.36
CA PRO A 101 -8.70 13.26 -0.95
C PRO A 101 -7.32 13.65 -1.46
N THR A 102 -6.29 13.58 -0.61
CA THR A 102 -4.90 13.82 -0.98
C THR A 102 -4.15 12.55 -1.37
N CYS A 103 -4.79 11.38 -1.27
CA CYS A 103 -4.31 10.10 -1.75
C CYS A 103 -5.08 9.73 -3.02
N SER A 104 -4.50 10.01 -4.19
CA SER A 104 -5.06 9.65 -5.49
C SER A 104 -4.34 8.42 -6.07
N THR A 105 -5.09 7.54 -6.73
CA THR A 105 -4.48 6.52 -7.60
C THR A 105 -3.76 7.20 -8.76
N PHE A 106 -2.63 6.65 -9.19
CA PHE A 106 -1.94 7.15 -10.37
C PHE A 106 -2.74 6.84 -11.65
N ALA A 107 -2.84 7.81 -12.53
CA ALA A 107 -3.30 7.63 -13.89
C ALA A 107 -2.10 7.52 -14.84
N ALA A 108 -2.25 6.81 -15.97
CA ALA A 108 -1.19 6.72 -16.96
C ALA A 108 -0.75 8.10 -17.51
N THR A 109 -1.67 9.07 -17.52
CA THR A 109 -1.41 10.46 -17.90
C THR A 109 -0.54 11.23 -16.91
N ASP A 110 -0.37 10.73 -15.69
CA ASP A 110 0.52 11.34 -14.69
C ASP A 110 1.99 11.09 -15.04
N PHE A 111 2.30 10.20 -15.99
CA PHE A 111 3.67 9.83 -16.30
C PHE A 111 4.11 10.22 -17.70
N GLN A 112 5.36 10.66 -17.80
CA GLN A 112 6.09 10.83 -19.05
C GLN A 112 6.93 9.59 -19.34
N THR A 113 6.81 9.04 -20.54
CA THR A 113 7.67 7.96 -21.03
C THR A 113 8.88 8.54 -21.76
N ASN A 114 10.05 7.90 -21.64
CA ASN A 114 11.24 8.21 -22.45
C ASN A 114 11.87 6.94 -23.04
N GLY A 115 12.80 7.13 -23.97
CA GLY A 115 13.51 6.04 -24.64
C GLY A 115 12.56 5.16 -25.46
N GLY A 116 12.81 3.85 -25.44
CA GLY A 116 11.98 2.84 -26.11
C GLY A 116 10.69 2.47 -25.36
N THR A 117 10.35 3.16 -24.27
CA THR A 117 9.22 2.79 -23.42
C THR A 117 7.89 2.85 -24.16
N THR A 118 7.08 1.80 -24.04
CA THR A 118 5.70 1.75 -24.57
C THR A 118 4.69 1.55 -23.44
N PHE A 119 3.44 1.99 -23.66
CA PHE A 119 2.34 1.76 -22.72
C PHE A 119 1.15 1.11 -23.44
N SER A 120 0.77 -0.09 -23.01
CA SER A 120 -0.41 -0.78 -23.53
C SER A 120 -0.98 -1.72 -22.47
N ASN A 121 -2.30 -1.95 -22.47
CA ASN A 121 -2.96 -2.86 -21.53
C ASN A 121 -2.61 -2.62 -20.05
N ASN A 122 -2.45 -1.34 -19.67
CA ASN A 122 -2.06 -0.94 -18.31
C ASN A 122 -0.67 -1.44 -17.88
N VAL A 123 0.23 -1.69 -18.83
CA VAL A 123 1.61 -2.10 -18.62
C VAL A 123 2.54 -1.11 -19.33
N TYR A 124 3.52 -0.60 -18.60
CA TYR A 124 4.68 0.06 -19.18
C TYR A 124 5.74 -0.99 -19.50
N THR A 125 6.06 -1.15 -20.78
CA THR A 125 7.22 -1.93 -21.20
C THR A 125 8.38 -0.96 -21.35
N LEU A 126 9.31 -0.95 -20.38
CA LEU A 126 10.46 -0.04 -20.37
C LEU A 126 11.42 -0.35 -21.52
N THR A 127 11.73 -1.63 -21.69
CA THR A 127 12.57 -2.16 -22.76
C THR A 127 11.92 -3.41 -23.35
N PRO A 128 11.98 -3.62 -24.68
CA PRO A 128 11.73 -4.95 -25.25
C PRO A 128 12.89 -5.90 -24.92
N ASP A 129 12.68 -7.21 -25.06
CA ASP A 129 13.73 -8.24 -24.95
C ASP A 129 14.68 -8.19 -26.17
N LEU A 130 15.48 -7.12 -26.23
CA LEU A 130 16.49 -6.83 -27.22
C LEU A 130 17.67 -6.16 -26.53
N GLY A 131 18.88 -6.33 -27.06
CA GLY A 131 20.07 -5.66 -26.53
C GLY A 131 20.07 -4.14 -26.74
N ASN A 132 20.83 -3.44 -25.89
CA ASN A 132 21.09 -1.99 -25.99
C ASN A 132 19.82 -1.12 -25.99
N GLN A 133 18.82 -1.48 -25.19
CA GLN A 133 17.59 -0.70 -25.02
C GLN A 133 17.66 0.12 -23.74
N ASN A 134 16.93 1.22 -23.69
CA ASN A 134 16.70 1.97 -22.47
C ASN A 134 15.29 2.57 -22.46
N GLY A 135 14.74 2.74 -21.27
CA GLY A 135 13.43 3.32 -21.07
C GLY A 135 13.25 3.78 -19.63
N SER A 136 12.36 4.75 -19.45
CA SER A 136 12.00 5.27 -18.14
C SER A 136 10.58 5.80 -18.16
N VAL A 137 9.93 5.79 -17.01
CA VAL A 137 8.61 6.38 -16.79
C VAL A 137 8.71 7.30 -15.58
N TRP A 138 8.60 8.62 -15.79
CA TRP A 138 8.71 9.61 -14.71
C TRP A 138 7.36 10.21 -14.39
N ASN A 139 7.02 10.26 -13.10
CA ASN A 139 5.83 10.97 -12.65
C ASN A 139 6.02 12.48 -12.88
N GLN A 140 5.10 13.08 -13.62
CA GLN A 140 5.06 14.52 -13.90
C GLN A 140 4.65 15.31 -12.66
N ASN A 141 3.92 14.67 -11.74
CA ASN A 141 3.53 15.24 -10.47
C ASN A 141 4.61 15.00 -9.42
N ARG A 142 4.92 16.04 -8.64
CA ARG A 142 5.90 15.94 -7.55
C ARG A 142 5.36 15.07 -6.42
N VAL A 143 6.20 14.16 -5.94
CA VAL A 143 6.02 13.48 -4.65
C VAL A 143 6.66 14.34 -3.58
N TYR A 144 5.90 14.73 -2.56
CA TYR A 144 6.38 15.55 -1.46
C TYR A 144 6.72 14.68 -0.24
N LEU A 145 7.98 14.71 0.19
CA LEU A 145 8.50 13.86 1.30
C LEU A 145 8.16 14.39 2.70
N ASP A 146 7.38 15.46 2.81
CA ASP A 146 6.72 15.91 4.04
C ASP A 146 5.32 15.26 4.23
N ARG A 147 4.90 14.41 3.30
CA ARG A 147 3.67 13.62 3.36
C ARG A 147 3.98 12.14 3.16
N ASP A 148 3.16 11.28 3.72
CA ASP A 148 3.28 9.84 3.50
C ASP A 148 2.97 9.48 2.04
N PHE A 149 3.59 8.42 1.53
CA PHE A 149 3.16 7.78 0.28
C PHE A 149 3.25 6.27 0.36
N ASP A 150 2.40 5.58 -0.39
CA ASP A 150 2.38 4.13 -0.54
C ASP A 150 2.21 3.78 -2.03
N PHE A 151 3.32 3.45 -2.67
CA PHE A 151 3.35 3.08 -4.08
C PHE A 151 3.41 1.56 -4.20
N LYS A 152 2.41 0.95 -4.86
CA LYS A 152 2.38 -0.48 -5.15
C LYS A 152 2.33 -0.71 -6.65
N THR A 153 3.22 -1.54 -7.17
CA THR A 153 3.26 -1.92 -8.57
C THR A 153 3.57 -3.40 -8.73
N LYS A 154 3.44 -3.90 -9.96
CA LYS A 154 4.05 -5.16 -10.37
C LYS A 154 5.26 -4.89 -11.26
N VAL A 155 6.27 -5.73 -11.14
CA VAL A 155 7.48 -5.71 -11.98
C VAL A 155 7.63 -7.06 -12.66
N PHE A 156 8.12 -7.06 -13.89
CA PHE A 156 8.49 -8.24 -14.66
C PHE A 156 9.94 -8.05 -15.07
N LEU A 157 10.83 -8.93 -14.63
CA LEU A 157 12.28 -8.71 -14.71
C LEU A 157 12.94 -9.51 -15.84
N GLY A 158 12.18 -10.32 -16.57
CA GLY A 158 12.70 -11.13 -17.67
C GLY A 158 12.50 -12.62 -17.41
N SER A 159 13.09 -13.44 -18.26
CA SER A 159 13.08 -14.91 -18.17
C SER A 159 14.41 -15.55 -18.54
N ARG A 160 15.54 -14.82 -18.43
CA ARG A 160 16.83 -15.18 -19.05
C ARG A 160 18.00 -15.15 -18.06
N ASP A 161 18.03 -16.06 -17.10
CA ASP A 161 19.09 -16.11 -16.07
C ASP A 161 20.55 -16.11 -16.56
N ALA A 162 20.82 -16.57 -17.79
CA ALA A 162 22.19 -16.69 -18.30
C ALA A 162 22.74 -15.41 -18.94
N ASP A 163 21.86 -14.56 -19.47
CA ASP A 163 22.24 -13.39 -20.27
C ASP A 163 21.20 -12.26 -20.25
N GLY A 164 20.29 -12.28 -19.29
CA GLY A 164 19.34 -11.22 -18.97
C GLY A 164 20.02 -10.11 -18.19
N ALA A 165 19.74 -8.86 -18.57
CA ALA A 165 20.33 -7.65 -18.01
C ALA A 165 19.51 -6.42 -18.43
N ASP A 166 19.64 -5.26 -17.81
CA ASP A 166 20.41 -4.95 -16.59
C ASP A 166 19.49 -4.81 -15.34
N GLY A 167 18.18 -4.99 -15.51
CA GLY A 167 17.19 -4.81 -14.44
C GLY A 167 16.38 -3.51 -14.52
N ILE A 168 15.77 -3.12 -13.39
CA ILE A 168 14.87 -1.95 -13.26
C ILE A 168 15.08 -1.26 -11.92
N ALA A 169 14.85 0.06 -11.86
CA ALA A 169 14.88 0.79 -10.60
C ALA A 169 13.60 1.62 -10.34
N PHE A 170 13.20 1.70 -9.08
CA PHE A 170 12.30 2.74 -8.58
C PHE A 170 13.14 3.91 -8.07
N VAL A 171 12.91 5.11 -8.56
CA VAL A 171 13.81 6.25 -8.31
C VAL A 171 13.04 7.48 -7.86
N LEU A 172 13.52 8.13 -6.80
CA LEU A 172 13.14 9.47 -6.38
C LEU A 172 14.26 10.44 -6.79
N GLN A 173 13.90 11.51 -7.49
CA GLN A 173 14.83 12.54 -7.97
C GLN A 173 14.09 13.86 -8.20
N ASN A 174 14.84 14.96 -8.31
CA ASN A 174 14.29 16.31 -8.50
C ASN A 174 14.92 17.08 -9.68
N GLN A 175 15.60 16.38 -10.58
CA GLN A 175 16.37 16.92 -11.70
C GLN A 175 15.52 17.14 -12.96
N SER A 176 14.93 16.09 -13.53
CA SER A 176 14.28 16.16 -14.84
C SER A 176 13.35 14.98 -15.11
N LEU A 177 12.30 15.18 -15.92
CA LEU A 177 11.43 14.12 -16.43
C LEU A 177 12.04 13.35 -17.60
N SER A 178 13.24 13.71 -18.05
CA SER A 178 13.99 13.01 -19.12
C SER A 178 15.34 12.48 -18.63
N ALA A 179 15.54 12.43 -17.31
CA ALA A 179 16.75 11.86 -16.73
C ALA A 179 16.82 10.35 -16.99
N GLY A 180 18.01 9.85 -17.27
CA GLY A 180 18.31 8.43 -17.32
C GLY A 180 19.59 8.07 -18.07
N SER A 181 20.09 6.88 -17.81
CA SER A 181 21.27 6.27 -18.44
C SER A 181 20.89 4.95 -19.12
N SER A 182 21.83 4.30 -19.81
CA SER A 182 21.68 2.96 -20.40
C SER A 182 22.67 1.98 -19.77
N GLY A 183 22.44 0.67 -19.93
CA GLY A 183 23.31 -0.38 -19.41
C GLY A 183 23.19 -0.56 -17.89
N GLY A 184 24.23 -1.11 -17.26
CA GLY A 184 24.41 -1.29 -15.80
C GLY A 184 24.31 -0.03 -14.93
N GLY A 185 23.89 1.10 -15.48
CA GLY A 185 23.40 2.25 -14.71
C GLY A 185 21.88 2.20 -14.43
N LEU A 186 21.18 1.15 -14.88
CA LEU A 186 19.76 0.83 -14.64
C LEU A 186 18.79 2.01 -14.87
N GLY A 187 19.14 2.93 -15.76
CA GLY A 187 18.33 4.11 -16.05
C GLY A 187 18.44 5.24 -15.04
N TYR A 188 19.31 5.17 -14.03
CA TYR A 188 19.39 6.19 -12.98
C TYR A 188 20.82 6.63 -12.57
N ALA A 189 21.86 5.98 -13.08
CA ALA A 189 23.24 6.36 -12.80
C ALA A 189 23.49 7.84 -13.13
N GLY A 190 24.20 8.53 -12.23
CA GLY A 190 24.54 9.95 -12.36
C GLY A 190 23.41 10.94 -12.04
N ILE A 191 22.17 10.49 -11.79
CA ILE A 191 21.11 11.38 -11.32
C ILE A 191 21.42 11.80 -9.88
N THR A 192 21.70 13.08 -9.65
CA THR A 192 22.05 13.60 -8.32
C THR A 192 21.35 14.92 -8.01
N PRO A 193 20.73 15.09 -6.82
CA PRO A 193 20.51 14.05 -5.82
C PRO A 193 19.44 13.05 -6.28
N SER A 194 19.59 11.79 -5.85
CA SER A 194 18.59 10.76 -6.08
C SER A 194 18.60 9.69 -5.01
N PHE A 195 17.53 8.93 -4.96
CA PHE A 195 17.41 7.74 -4.14
C PHE A 195 16.75 6.64 -4.97
N ALA A 196 17.43 5.51 -5.15
CA ALA A 196 16.98 4.42 -5.98
C ALA A 196 16.85 3.12 -5.19
N VAL A 197 15.79 2.37 -5.48
CA VAL A 197 15.70 0.94 -5.20
C VAL A 197 15.90 0.22 -6.51
N GLU A 198 17.01 -0.48 -6.67
CA GLU A 198 17.29 -1.26 -7.87
C GLU A 198 16.88 -2.71 -7.67
N PHE A 199 16.34 -3.31 -8.72
CA PHE A 199 16.15 -4.75 -8.90
C PHE A 199 17.11 -5.12 -10.04
N ASP A 200 18.32 -5.48 -9.65
CA ASP A 200 19.43 -5.73 -10.55
C ASP A 200 19.51 -7.22 -10.87
N THR A 201 19.57 -7.54 -12.16
CA THR A 201 19.61 -8.92 -12.67
C THR A 201 20.96 -9.27 -13.29
N TRP A 202 21.96 -8.39 -13.19
CA TRP A 202 23.25 -8.60 -13.80
C TRP A 202 24.41 -8.28 -12.86
N ASP A 203 25.35 -9.21 -12.72
CA ASP A 203 26.60 -8.99 -11.99
C ASP A 203 27.58 -8.15 -12.84
N ASN A 204 27.69 -6.84 -12.55
CA ASN A 204 28.69 -5.96 -13.16
C ASN A 204 30.10 -6.10 -12.56
N GLY A 205 30.33 -7.01 -11.61
CA GLY A 205 31.64 -7.35 -11.03
C GLY A 205 31.82 -6.87 -9.59
N SER A 206 33.00 -6.33 -9.25
CA SER A 206 33.43 -6.16 -7.84
C SER A 206 32.58 -5.24 -6.95
N ALA A 207 31.65 -4.48 -7.53
CA ALA A 207 30.69 -3.67 -6.78
C ALA A 207 29.42 -4.45 -6.40
N ASP A 208 29.10 -5.50 -7.15
CA ASP A 208 27.81 -6.19 -7.13
C ASP A 208 27.91 -7.54 -6.42
N PRO A 209 26.80 -7.98 -5.81
CA PRO A 209 26.55 -9.38 -5.51
C PRO A 209 26.60 -10.24 -6.78
N THR A 210 27.12 -11.45 -6.65
CA THR A 210 27.20 -12.43 -7.76
C THR A 210 25.84 -13.04 -8.14
N GLN A 211 24.74 -12.55 -7.59
CA GLN A 211 23.37 -13.02 -7.81
C GLN A 211 22.49 -11.80 -8.04
N ASP A 212 21.41 -11.98 -8.78
CA ASP A 212 20.26 -11.09 -8.83
C ASP A 212 19.95 -10.54 -7.44
N HIS A 213 19.77 -9.23 -7.36
CA HIS A 213 19.64 -8.59 -6.08
C HIS A 213 18.79 -7.32 -6.08
N ILE A 214 18.29 -7.00 -4.88
CA ILE A 214 17.66 -5.72 -4.60
C ILE A 214 18.53 -4.89 -3.65
N ALA A 215 18.81 -3.65 -4.03
CA ALA A 215 19.70 -2.75 -3.29
C ALA A 215 19.22 -1.29 -3.29
N LEU A 216 19.84 -0.49 -2.40
CA LEU A 216 19.54 0.93 -2.22
C LEU A 216 20.74 1.77 -2.58
N ILE A 217 20.55 2.64 -3.57
CA ILE A 217 21.62 3.47 -4.11
C ILE A 217 21.23 4.94 -3.96
N ALA A 218 22.17 5.72 -3.43
CA ALA A 218 22.01 7.16 -3.26
C ALA A 218 22.79 7.90 -4.36
N ASN A 219 22.22 9.00 -4.83
CA ASN A 219 22.84 9.96 -5.75
C ASN A 219 23.36 9.33 -7.05
N GLY A 220 22.68 8.29 -7.54
CA GLY A 220 23.00 7.61 -8.80
C GLY A 220 24.42 7.02 -8.83
N ASN A 221 24.98 6.68 -7.67
CA ASN A 221 26.34 6.15 -7.54
C ASN A 221 26.36 4.62 -7.65
N THR A 222 26.20 4.11 -8.87
CA THR A 222 26.20 2.67 -9.19
C THR A 222 27.59 2.05 -9.29
N GLY A 223 28.66 2.83 -9.05
CA GLY A 223 30.05 2.35 -9.13
C GLY A 223 30.72 2.10 -7.76
N ALA A 224 29.99 2.32 -6.66
CA ALA A 224 30.46 2.09 -5.29
C ALA A 224 29.82 0.81 -4.72
N ASN A 225 30.10 0.47 -3.45
CA ASN A 225 29.49 -0.71 -2.80
C ASN A 225 27.97 -0.73 -3.03
N HIS A 226 27.47 -1.71 -3.79
CA HIS A 226 26.03 -1.89 -3.99
C HIS A 226 25.40 -2.17 -2.63
N ASN A 227 24.59 -1.21 -2.19
CA ASN A 227 23.96 -1.10 -0.88
C ASN A 227 24.86 -0.61 0.28
N THR A 228 24.61 0.62 0.73
CA THR A 228 25.22 1.21 1.94
C THR A 228 24.37 0.99 3.20
N TYR A 229 23.11 0.57 3.07
CA TYR A 229 22.11 0.76 4.12
C TYR A 229 21.46 -0.54 4.66
N THR A 230 21.45 -1.64 3.89
CA THR A 230 20.94 -2.95 4.34
C THR A 230 21.76 -4.10 3.75
N PRO A 231 21.64 -5.34 4.26
CA PRO A 231 22.04 -6.51 3.49
C PRO A 231 21.30 -6.56 2.15
N VAL A 232 21.99 -7.06 1.14
CA VAL A 232 21.44 -7.33 -0.18
C VAL A 232 20.34 -8.41 -0.07
N HIS A 233 19.22 -8.21 -0.77
CA HIS A 233 18.20 -9.24 -0.91
C HIS A 233 18.47 -10.05 -2.19
N ALA A 234 19.19 -11.17 -2.05
CA ALA A 234 19.48 -12.07 -3.16
C ALA A 234 18.28 -12.98 -3.42
N VAL A 235 17.79 -12.98 -4.65
CA VAL A 235 16.64 -13.76 -5.10
C VAL A 235 16.74 -13.89 -6.60
N GLN A 236 16.52 -15.08 -7.17
CA GLN A 236 16.44 -15.18 -8.63
C GLN A 236 15.17 -14.44 -9.08
N MET A 237 15.34 -13.42 -9.93
CA MET A 237 14.28 -12.48 -10.30
C MET A 237 13.81 -12.63 -11.74
N GLU A 238 14.60 -13.22 -12.62
CA GLU A 238 14.29 -13.41 -14.04
C GLU A 238 13.55 -14.74 -14.28
N ASP A 239 12.47 -14.99 -13.53
CA ASP A 239 11.73 -16.27 -13.54
C ASP A 239 10.57 -16.32 -14.56
N GLY A 240 10.43 -15.28 -15.38
CA GLY A 240 9.34 -15.12 -16.34
C GLY A 240 7.98 -14.83 -15.71
N GLN A 241 7.92 -14.37 -14.45
CA GLN A 241 6.70 -14.03 -13.74
C GLN A 241 6.63 -12.53 -13.36
N TRP A 242 5.41 -12.12 -12.99
CA TRP A 242 5.17 -10.80 -12.43
C TRP A 242 5.25 -10.85 -10.90
N HIS A 243 6.12 -10.03 -10.33
CA HIS A 243 6.28 -9.88 -8.89
C HIS A 243 5.66 -8.59 -8.37
N THR A 244 5.26 -8.57 -7.11
CA THR A 244 4.72 -7.38 -6.48
C THR A 244 5.82 -6.59 -5.77
N ALA A 245 5.96 -5.31 -6.10
CA ALA A 245 6.83 -4.38 -5.37
C ALA A 245 5.98 -3.30 -4.68
N ARG A 246 6.34 -2.95 -3.44
CA ARG A 246 5.69 -1.88 -2.67
C ARG A 246 6.73 -0.99 -2.00
N PHE A 247 6.54 0.31 -2.09
CA PHE A 247 7.43 1.35 -1.56
C PHE A 247 6.62 2.30 -0.69
N VAL A 248 6.97 2.38 0.59
CA VAL A 248 6.23 3.17 1.57
C VAL A 248 7.16 4.17 2.23
N TRP A 249 6.74 5.44 2.24
CA TRP A 249 7.38 6.51 2.97
C TRP A 249 6.49 7.01 4.08
N TYR A 250 7.04 7.05 5.29
CA TYR A 250 6.43 7.66 6.46
C TYR A 250 7.15 8.98 6.76
N ALA A 251 6.52 10.10 6.44
CA ALA A 251 7.10 11.42 6.49
C ALA A 251 7.41 11.90 7.91
N SER A 252 6.59 11.53 8.89
CA SER A 252 6.80 11.87 10.31
C SER A 252 8.01 11.12 10.89
N ALA A 253 8.17 9.86 10.54
CA ALA A 253 9.25 8.99 11.02
C ALA A 253 10.53 9.07 10.17
N LYS A 254 10.48 9.77 9.02
CA LYS A 254 11.55 9.77 7.99
C LYS A 254 12.02 8.37 7.64
N LYS A 255 11.05 7.50 7.38
CA LYS A 255 11.27 6.06 7.23
C LYS A 255 10.76 5.59 5.87
N PHE A 256 11.65 4.95 5.12
CA PHE A 256 11.32 4.32 3.84
C PHE A 256 11.37 2.79 3.98
N GLN A 257 10.37 2.10 3.43
CA GLN A 257 10.25 0.66 3.50
C GLN A 257 9.92 0.06 2.14
N VAL A 258 10.49 -1.11 1.86
CA VAL A 258 10.29 -1.82 0.60
C VAL A 258 9.87 -3.27 0.86
N TRP A 259 8.90 -3.75 0.07
CA TRP A 259 8.46 -5.13 0.02
C TRP A 259 8.55 -5.67 -1.40
N TYR A 260 8.93 -6.94 -1.51
CA TYR A 260 8.93 -7.72 -2.74
C TYR A 260 8.22 -9.05 -2.45
N ASP A 261 7.16 -9.35 -3.20
CA ASP A 261 6.27 -10.49 -2.97
C ASP A 261 5.78 -10.65 -1.53
N GLY A 262 5.49 -9.50 -0.90
CA GLY A 262 5.01 -9.43 0.48
C GLY A 262 6.10 -9.63 1.54
N VAL A 263 7.32 -9.99 1.16
CA VAL A 263 8.47 -10.04 2.05
C VAL A 263 9.03 -8.63 2.20
N LYS A 264 9.05 -8.13 3.44
CA LYS A 264 9.71 -6.86 3.76
C LYS A 264 11.21 -7.11 3.88
N PHE A 265 12.01 -6.51 3.01
CA PHE A 265 13.46 -6.69 3.03
C PHE A 265 14.21 -5.40 3.36
N MET A 266 13.54 -4.24 3.44
CA MET A 266 14.21 -2.96 3.73
C MET A 266 13.54 -2.08 4.78
N MET A 267 14.39 -1.39 5.54
CA MET A 267 14.04 -0.30 6.43
C MET A 267 15.20 0.71 6.44
N LEU A 268 15.00 1.86 5.82
CA LEU A 268 15.87 3.01 6.01
C LEU A 268 15.38 3.83 7.19
N ILE A 269 16.31 4.15 8.09
CA ILE A 269 16.09 5.08 9.19
C ILE A 269 16.84 6.35 8.79
N SER A 270 16.09 7.40 8.46
CA SER A 270 16.52 8.72 7.98
C SER A 270 17.19 8.77 6.59
N ILE A 271 16.59 9.59 5.71
CA ILE A 271 17.15 10.12 4.44
C ILE A 271 17.48 11.58 4.69
#